data_AF-A0A1J4WKF4-F1
#
_entry.id   AF-A0A1J4WKF4-F1
#
_cell.length_a   1.000
_cell.length_b   1.000
_cell.length_c   1.000
_cell.angle_alpha   90.00
_cell.angle_beta   90.00
_cell.angle_gamma   90.00
#
_symmetry.space_group_name_H-M   'P 1'
#
loop_
_entity.id
_entity.type
_entity.pdbx_description
1 polymer ?
#
loop_
_entity_poly.entity_id
_entity_poly.type
_entity_poly.pdbx_seq_one_letter_code
_entity_poly.pdbx_strand_id
1 'polypeptide(L)'
;MSNDSKKSKKEISTDKEIRKLVIARLKVISKDTIKCIGDQGSFSRDELIKHVQDDDEVGQTMERVEMEWLRGLKSGLVSVIYNEQELHD
;
A
#
# COMPACT_ATOMS: atom_id res chain seq x y z
N MET A 1 -27.44 -5.77 30.98
CA MET A 1 -26.10 -6.35 31.23
C MET A 1 -25.38 -6.45 29.89
N SER A 2 -24.11 -6.06 29.92
CA SER A 2 -23.06 -6.26 28.91
C SER A 2 -23.16 -5.48 27.59
N ASN A 3 -22.57 -4.28 27.63
CA ASN A 3 -22.00 -3.57 26.48
C ASN A 3 -20.72 -4.29 26.02
N ASP A 4 -20.79 -4.97 24.89
CA ASP A 4 -19.65 -5.49 24.12
C ASP A 4 -20.10 -5.37 22.66
N SER A 5 -19.51 -4.61 21.75
CA SER A 5 -18.08 -4.43 21.48
C SER A 5 -17.86 -3.14 20.68
N LYS A 6 -17.29 -2.09 21.28
CA LYS A 6 -16.67 -0.99 20.53
C LYS A 6 -15.22 -1.40 20.23
N LYS A 7 -15.00 -2.10 19.11
CA LYS A 7 -13.66 -2.38 18.59
C LYS A 7 -12.98 -1.04 18.31
N SER A 8 -12.03 -0.68 19.17
CA SER A 8 -11.30 0.59 19.13
C SER A 8 -10.66 0.81 17.76
N LYS A 9 -10.99 1.93 17.09
CA LYS A 9 -10.19 2.47 15.98
C LYS A 9 -8.76 2.67 16.51
N LYS A 10 -7.84 1.78 16.17
CA LYS A 10 -6.41 2.02 16.39
C LYS A 10 -5.95 2.92 15.25
N GLU A 11 -5.82 4.21 15.52
CA GLU A 11 -5.22 5.14 14.57
C GLU A 11 -3.76 4.73 14.37
N ILE A 12 -3.39 4.46 13.12
CA ILE A 12 -2.00 4.27 12.71
C ILE A 12 -1.38 5.66 12.76
N SER A 13 -0.73 5.99 13.87
CA SER A 13 -0.35 7.38 14.19
C SER A 13 1.15 7.62 14.10
N THR A 14 1.96 6.59 13.81
CA THR A 14 3.42 6.73 13.74
C THR A 14 3.95 6.27 12.39
N ASP A 15 4.96 6.98 11.88
CA ASP A 15 5.67 6.65 10.63
C ASP A 15 6.17 5.20 10.63
N LYS A 16 6.60 4.70 11.79
CA LYS A 16 7.02 3.30 11.97
C LYS A 16 5.89 2.30 11.74
N GLU A 17 4.65 2.63 12.14
CA GLU A 17 3.51 1.76 11.88
C GLU A 17 3.06 1.82 10.42
N ILE A 18 3.13 3.00 9.79
CA ILE A 18 2.89 3.18 8.36
C ILE A 18 3.88 2.32 7.56
N ARG A 19 5.18 2.43 7.85
CA ARG A 19 6.23 1.64 7.20
C ARG A 19 6.00 0.14 7.33
N LYS A 20 5.64 -0.33 8.54
CA LYS A 20 5.32 -1.75 8.78
C LYS A 20 4.12 -2.21 7.94
N LEU A 21 3.10 -1.37 7.81
CA LEU A 21 1.93 -1.66 6.98
C LEU A 21 2.30 -1.75 5.50
N VAL A 22 3.08 -0.79 4.99
CA VAL A 22 3.59 -0.77 3.61
C VAL A 22 4.42 -2.02 3.32
N ILE A 23 5.37 -2.38 4.20
CA ILE A 23 6.17 -3.61 4.06
C ILE A 23 5.27 -4.86 4.06
N ALA A 24 4.28 -4.92 4.95
CA ALA A 24 3.34 -6.05 4.99
C ALA A 24 2.55 -6.17 3.68
N ARG A 25 2.14 -5.05 3.08
CA ARG A 25 1.47 -5.03 1.78
C ARG A 25 2.39 -5.49 0.66
N LEU A 26 3.64 -5.00 0.61
CA LEU A 26 4.60 -5.44 -0.40
C LEU A 26 4.86 -6.95 -0.31
N LYS A 27 4.92 -7.53 0.89
CA LYS A 27 5.16 -8.97 1.08
C LYS A 27 4.06 -9.88 0.52
N VAL A 28 2.82 -9.39 0.35
CA VAL A 28 1.74 -10.18 -0.25
C VAL A 28 1.70 -10.10 -1.77
N ILE A 29 2.52 -9.24 -2.38
CA ILE A 29 2.70 -9.16 -3.83
C ILE A 29 3.62 -10.30 -4.28
N SER A 30 3.42 -10.78 -5.52
CA SER A 30 4.28 -11.79 -6.13
C SER A 30 5.74 -11.35 -6.11
N LYS A 31 6.65 -12.30 -5.91
CA LYS A 31 8.10 -12.08 -5.96
C LYS A 31 8.55 -11.54 -7.32
N ASP A 32 7.86 -11.98 -8.37
CA ASP A 32 8.19 -11.63 -9.76
C ASP A 32 7.62 -10.27 -10.18
N THR A 33 6.90 -9.59 -9.28
CA THR A 33 6.39 -8.25 -9.56
C THR A 33 7.54 -7.24 -9.54
N ILE A 34 7.75 -6.62 -10.71
CA ILE A 34 8.62 -5.46 -10.88
C ILE A 34 7.75 -4.21 -10.90
N LYS A 35 8.17 -3.17 -10.17
CA LYS A 35 7.56 -1.84 -10.25
C LYS A 35 8.56 -0.85 -10.82
N CYS A 36 8.11 -0.07 -11.79
CA CYS A 36 8.87 1.04 -12.35
C CYS A 36 8.52 2.33 -11.60
N ILE A 37 9.52 3.00 -11.05
CA ILE A 37 9.37 4.29 -10.38
C ILE A 37 10.06 5.33 -11.28
N GLY A 38 9.28 5.94 -12.17
CA GLY A 38 9.70 7.06 -13.02
C GLY A 38 11.09 6.87 -13.64
N ASP A 39 11.96 7.84 -13.39
CA ASP A 39 13.37 7.87 -13.80
C ASP A 39 14.32 7.15 -12.82
N GLN A 40 13.86 6.82 -11.62
CA GLN A 40 14.63 6.10 -10.59
C GLN A 40 14.90 4.65 -10.98
N GLY A 41 14.09 4.09 -11.87
CA GLY A 41 14.29 2.79 -12.46
C GLY A 41 13.24 1.76 -12.06
N SER A 42 13.63 0.48 -12.15
CA SER A 42 12.75 -0.67 -11.91
C SER A 42 13.25 -1.45 -10.71
N PHE A 43 12.33 -1.80 -9.81
CA PHE A 43 12.66 -2.45 -8.55
C PHE A 43 11.80 -3.69 -8.39
N SER A 44 12.44 -4.77 -7.94
CA SER A 44 11.77 -5.94 -7.44
C SER A 44 11.06 -5.64 -6.11
N ARG A 45 10.11 -6.49 -5.76
CA ARG A 45 9.43 -6.45 -4.47
C ARG A 45 10.41 -6.38 -3.28
N ASP A 46 11.48 -7.18 -3.30
CA ASP A 46 12.41 -7.28 -2.18
C ASP A 46 13.33 -6.04 -2.09
N GLU A 47 13.70 -5.45 -3.24
CA GLU A 47 14.39 -4.16 -3.28
C GLU A 47 13.52 -3.04 -2.74
N LEU A 48 12.24 -2.99 -3.14
CA LEU A 48 11.29 -2.00 -2.61
C LEU A 48 11.12 -2.11 -1.09
N ILE A 49 11.05 -3.34 -0.56
CA ILE A 49 10.99 -3.55 0.90
C ILE A 49 12.24 -2.97 1.58
N LYS A 50 13.43 -3.15 0.97
CA LYS A 50 14.67 -2.59 1.50
C LYS A 50 14.66 -1.07 1.45
N HIS A 51 14.31 -0.46 0.31
CA HIS A 51 14.20 1.00 0.17
C HIS A 51 13.23 1.61 1.21
N VAL A 52 12.07 0.96 1.42
CA VAL A 52 11.10 1.38 2.45
C VAL A 52 11.69 1.24 3.87
N GLN A 53 12.49 0.22 4.15
CA GLN A 53 13.18 0.08 5.43
C GLN A 53 14.21 1.18 5.65
N ASP A 54 15.00 1.46 4.62
CA ASP A 54 16.10 2.42 4.60
C ASP A 54 15.62 3.88 4.58
N ASP A 55 14.33 4.12 4.31
CA ASP A 55 13.70 5.44 4.27
C ASP A 55 14.29 6.42 3.25
N ASP A 56 14.85 5.87 2.17
CA ASP A 56 15.40 6.67 1.09
C ASP A 56 14.31 7.23 0.18
N GLU A 57 14.70 7.99 -0.84
CA GLU A 57 13.76 8.66 -1.75
C GLU A 57 12.79 7.67 -2.44
N VAL A 58 13.30 6.50 -2.82
CA VAL A 58 12.51 5.41 -3.40
C VAL A 58 11.55 4.84 -2.35
N GLY A 59 12.04 4.62 -1.13
CA GLY A 59 11.27 4.15 0.01
C GLY A 59 10.11 5.08 0.36
N GLN A 60 10.37 6.38 0.51
CA GLN A 60 9.38 7.40 0.81
C GLN A 60 8.33 7.51 -0.31
N THR A 61 8.78 7.45 -1.56
CA THR A 61 7.88 7.41 -2.73
C THR A 61 6.95 6.19 -2.65
N MET A 62 7.51 5.02 -2.32
CA MET A 62 6.72 3.80 -2.21
C MET A 62 5.76 3.83 -1.02
N GLU A 63 6.17 4.36 0.13
CA GLU A 63 5.28 4.55 1.27
C GLU A 63 4.08 5.42 0.91
N ARG A 64 4.30 6.55 0.23
CA ARG A 64 3.22 7.43 -0.25
C ARG A 64 2.26 6.68 -1.18
N VAL A 65 2.78 6.02 -2.21
CA VAL A 65 1.98 5.33 -3.24
C VAL A 65 1.17 4.19 -2.65
N GLU A 66 1.77 3.33 -1.81
CA GLU A 66 1.04 2.21 -1.18
C GLU A 66 -0.03 2.74 -0.21
N MET A 67 0.22 3.83 0.51
CA MET A 67 -0.78 4.42 1.40
C MET A 67 -1.93 5.07 0.64
N GLU A 68 -1.67 5.73 -0.49
CA GLU A 68 -2.71 6.22 -1.41
C GLU A 68 -3.56 5.06 -1.94
N TRP A 69 -2.92 3.97 -2.36
CA TRP A 69 -3.62 2.75 -2.81
C TRP A 69 -4.49 2.15 -1.70
N LEU A 70 -3.98 2.01 -0.47
CA LEU A 70 -4.72 1.48 0.68
C LEU A 70 -5.92 2.37 1.05
N ARG A 71 -5.77 3.69 0.93
CA ARG A 71 -6.87 4.64 1.14
C ARG A 71 -7.92 4.52 0.04
N GLY A 72 -7.49 4.39 -1.21
CA GLY A 72 -8.39 4.16 -2.36
C GLY A 72 -9.14 2.83 -2.27
N LEU A 73 -8.48 1.78 -1.77
CA LEU A 73 -9.12 0.50 -1.48
C LEU A 73 -10.20 0.67 -0.42
N LYS A 74 -9.89 1.37 0.67
CA LYS A 74 -10.85 1.62 1.76
C LYS A 74 -12.05 2.46 1.30
N SER A 75 -11.85 3.43 0.41
CA SER A 75 -12.93 4.30 -0.08
C SER A 75 -13.81 3.63 -1.15
N GLY A 76 -13.46 2.42 -1.59
CA GLY A 76 -14.18 1.73 -2.67
C GLY A 76 -13.84 2.23 -4.08
N LEU A 77 -12.89 3.16 -4.23
CA LEU A 77 -12.44 3.68 -5.53
C LEU A 77 -11.94 2.56 -6.45
N VAL A 78 -11.27 1.56 -5.87
CA VAL A 78 -10.80 0.39 -6.60
C VAL A 78 -11.97 -0.32 -7.30
N SER A 79 -13.14 -0.43 -6.66
CA SER A 79 -14.33 -1.04 -7.29
C SER A 79 -14.86 -0.23 -8.47
N VAL A 80 -14.74 1.10 -8.45
CA VAL A 80 -15.19 1.97 -9.56
C VAL A 80 -14.30 1.77 -10.78
N ILE A 81 -12.98 1.70 -10.58
CA ILE A 81 -12.00 1.50 -11.67
C ILE A 81 -12.18 0.15 -12.37
N TYR A 82 -12.52 -0.92 -11.63
CA TYR A 82 -12.74 -2.24 -12.23
C TYR A 82 -14.11 -2.39 -12.91
N ASN A 83 -15.11 -1.56 -12.57
CA ASN A 83 -16.44 -1.63 -13.18
C ASN A 83 -16.55 -0.86 -14.51
N GLU A 84 -15.59 0.03 -14.84
CA GLU A 84 -15.56 0.74 -16.13
C GLU A 84 -14.98 -0.10 -17.29
N GLN A 85 -14.51 -1.32 -17.04
CA GLN A 85 -13.98 -2.22 -18.08
C GLN A 85 -15.03 -3.15 -18.73
N GLU A 86 -16.30 -3.08 -18.33
CA GLU A 86 -17.40 -3.91 -18.88
C GLU A 86 -18.35 -3.17 -19.85
N LEU A 87 -18.00 -1.96 -20.32
CA LEU A 87 -18.85 -1.20 -21.25
C LEU A 87 -18.18 -0.97 -22.60
N HIS A 88 -17.75 -2.06 -23.24
CA HIS A 88 -17.47 -2.09 -24.68
C HIS A 88 -17.53 -3.53 -25.20
N ASP A 89 -18.75 -4.08 -25.25
CA ASP A 89 -19.14 -5.16 -26.18
C ASP A 89 -20.07 -4.56 -27.26
#